data_AF-A0A4R7PEL8-F1
#
_entry.id   AF-A0A4R7PEL8-F1
#
_cell.length_a   1.000
_cell.length_b   1.000
_cell.length_c   1.000
_cell.angle_alpha   90.00
_cell.angle_beta   90.00
_cell.angle_gamma   90.00
#
_symmetry.space_group_name_H-M   'P 1'
#
loop_
_entity.id
_entity.type
_entity.pdbx_description
1 polymer ?
#
loop_
_entity_poly.entity_id
_entity_poly.type
_entity_poly.pdbx_seq_one_letter_code
_entity_poly.pdbx_strand_id
1 'polypeptide(L)'
;MLASLGGSTVFLFGLTQAPAAQPRALLGGHLIGAACGIACVQIFGSSNASAAIAVVLSLALMLLTRTVHPPAGANPLIMVAAGATWTALWNPVLLGVFSLMGVAFVWSRLYPGLVHYPVSLRTPSPPSLNWGGWSSPEKR
;
A
#
# COMPACT_ATOMS: atom_id res chain seq x y z
N MET A 1 -5.56 -3.48 -11.04
CA MET A 1 -4.39 -2.97 -10.30
C MET A 1 -3.92 -1.58 -10.72
N LEU A 2 -4.26 -1.09 -11.92
CA LEU A 2 -3.81 0.22 -12.41
C LEU A 2 -4.13 1.39 -11.46
N ALA A 3 -5.32 1.43 -10.86
CA ALA A 3 -5.69 2.49 -9.91
C ALA A 3 -4.77 2.52 -8.67
N SER A 4 -4.44 1.36 -8.11
CA SER A 4 -3.58 1.28 -6.93
C SER A 4 -2.13 1.64 -7.26
N LEU A 5 -1.56 1.06 -8.32
CA LEU A 5 -0.19 1.34 -8.76
C LEU A 5 -0.03 2.79 -9.25
N GLY A 6 -1.04 3.37 -9.90
CA GLY A 6 -1.05 4.77 -10.29
C GLY A 6 -0.95 5.71 -9.09
N GLY A 7 -1.68 5.44 -8.01
CA GLY A 7 -1.52 6.17 -6.74
C GLY A 7 -0.13 5.97 -6.12
N SER A 8 0.44 4.76 -6.20
CA SER A 8 1.81 4.48 -5.73
C SER A 8 2.85 5.30 -6.48
N THR A 9 2.67 5.54 -7.78
CA THR A 9 3.52 6.41 -8.59
C THR A 9 3.54 7.83 -8.01
N VAL A 10 2.38 8.39 -7.64
CA VAL A 10 2.32 9.73 -7.02
C VAL A 10 3.15 9.78 -5.74
N PHE A 11 3.10 8.74 -4.91
CA PHE A 11 3.92 8.68 -3.70
C PHE A 11 5.42 8.52 -4.00
N LEU A 12 5.78 7.61 -4.90
CA LEU A 12 7.19 7.31 -5.19
C LEU A 12 7.92 8.48 -5.85
N PHE A 13 7.24 9.20 -6.74
CA PHE A 13 7.86 10.26 -7.54
C PHE A 13 7.48 11.68 -7.07
N GLY A 14 6.30 11.87 -6.48
CA GLY A 14 5.85 13.17 -5.97
C GLY A 14 6.06 13.38 -4.47
N LEU A 15 6.08 12.30 -3.68
CA LEU A 15 6.20 12.34 -2.21
C LEU A 15 7.29 11.37 -1.72
N THR A 16 8.44 11.32 -2.41
CA THR A 16 9.48 10.29 -2.25
C THR A 16 9.97 10.10 -0.81
N GLN A 17 10.01 11.17 -0.01
CA GLN A 17 10.44 11.11 1.39
C GLN A 17 9.33 10.66 2.37
N ALA A 18 8.08 10.58 1.91
CA ALA A 18 6.97 10.20 2.77
C ALA A 18 7.20 8.78 3.32
N PRO A 19 6.88 8.53 4.59
CA PRO A 19 6.87 7.19 5.19
C PRO A 19 6.07 6.19 4.36
N ALA A 20 4.92 6.63 3.84
CA ALA A 20 4.06 5.82 2.99
C ALA A 20 4.67 5.50 1.62
N ALA A 21 5.66 6.24 1.13
CA ALA A 21 6.36 5.93 -0.11
C ALA A 21 7.48 4.88 0.08
N GLN A 22 7.93 4.66 1.32
CA GLN A 22 9.06 3.77 1.61
C GLN A 22 8.73 2.29 1.38
N PRO A 23 9.73 1.43 1.08
CA PRO A 23 9.51 0.03 0.69
C PRO A 23 8.67 -0.78 1.68
N ARG A 24 8.83 -0.56 3.00
CA ARG A 24 8.01 -1.22 4.02
C ARG A 24 6.51 -0.99 3.81
N ALA A 25 6.11 0.26 3.60
CA ALA A 25 4.72 0.62 3.39
C ALA A 25 4.24 0.18 2.01
N LEU A 26 5.02 0.44 0.96
CA LEU A 26 4.70 0.06 -0.41
C LEU A 26 4.43 -1.46 -0.53
N LEU A 27 5.41 -2.29 -0.16
CA LEU A 27 5.28 -3.75 -0.26
C LEU A 27 4.23 -4.30 0.71
N GLY A 28 4.31 -3.88 1.98
CA GLY A 28 3.42 -4.38 3.03
C GLY A 28 1.96 -4.02 2.76
N GLY A 29 1.69 -2.77 2.40
CA GLY A 29 0.35 -2.31 2.10
C GLY A 29 -0.28 -3.05 0.93
N HIS A 30 0.44 -3.20 -0.19
CA HIS A 30 -0.11 -3.92 -1.35
C HIS A 30 -0.35 -5.40 -1.08
N LEU A 31 0.59 -6.06 -0.37
CA LEU A 31 0.44 -7.47 0.00
C LEU A 31 -0.73 -7.69 0.95
N ILE A 32 -0.82 -6.90 2.03
CA ILE A 32 -1.93 -6.99 3.00
C ILE A 32 -3.26 -6.71 2.29
N GLY A 33 -3.34 -5.61 1.54
CA GLY A 33 -4.57 -5.22 0.84
C GLY A 33 -5.05 -6.30 -0.14
N ALA A 34 -4.12 -6.87 -0.91
CA ALA A 34 -4.47 -7.90 -1.88
C ALA A 34 -4.84 -9.22 -1.18
N ALA A 35 -4.06 -9.66 -0.19
CA ALA A 35 -4.32 -10.90 0.55
C ALA A 35 -5.67 -10.87 1.27
N CYS A 36 -6.03 -9.76 1.91
CA CYS A 36 -7.34 -9.59 2.54
C CYS A 36 -8.47 -9.67 1.52
N GLY A 37 -8.34 -8.99 0.37
CA GLY A 37 -9.35 -9.05 -0.68
C GLY A 37 -9.53 -10.46 -1.26
N ILE A 38 -8.43 -11.17 -1.51
CA ILE A 38 -8.46 -12.56 -1.98
C ILE A 38 -9.09 -13.46 -0.93
N ALA A 39 -8.68 -13.36 0.34
CA ALA A 39 -9.26 -14.16 1.41
C ALA A 39 -10.78 -13.93 1.54
N CYS A 40 -11.22 -12.67 1.54
CA CYS A 40 -12.63 -12.34 1.66
C CYS A 40 -13.46 -12.84 0.47
N VAL A 41 -12.98 -12.70 -0.77
CA VAL A 41 -13.74 -13.17 -1.94
C VAL A 41 -13.83 -14.69 -2.00
N GLN A 42 -12.81 -15.41 -1.52
CA GLN A 42 -12.81 -16.87 -1.45
C GLN A 42 -13.73 -17.40 -0.35
N ILE A 43 -13.90 -16.67 0.76
CA ILE A 43 -14.74 -17.09 1.89
C ILE A 43 -16.20 -16.64 1.72
N PHE A 44 -16.42 -15.39 1.30
CA PHE A 44 -17.74 -14.75 1.30
C PHE A 44 -18.30 -14.51 -0.11
N GLY A 45 -17.55 -14.86 -1.16
CA GLY A 45 -17.91 -14.57 -2.55
C GLY A 45 -17.73 -13.09 -2.92
N SER A 46 -18.13 -12.77 -4.15
CA SER A 46 -18.07 -11.40 -4.70
C SER A 46 -19.33 -10.63 -4.33
N SER A 47 -19.23 -9.79 -3.30
CA SER A 47 -20.31 -8.91 -2.85
C SER A 47 -19.77 -7.60 -2.27
N ASN A 48 -20.62 -6.58 -2.20
CA ASN A 48 -20.26 -5.30 -1.55
C ASN A 48 -19.91 -5.49 -0.07
N ALA A 49 -20.56 -6.44 0.62
CA ALA A 49 -20.24 -6.78 2.01
C ALA A 49 -18.84 -7.38 2.13
N SER A 50 -18.48 -8.33 1.26
CA SER A 50 -17.14 -8.92 1.19
C SER A 50 -16.07 -7.84 0.94
N ALA A 51 -16.35 -6.91 0.02
CA ALA A 51 -15.48 -5.79 -0.28
C ALA A 51 -15.27 -4.84 0.92
N ALA A 52 -16.35 -4.51 1.64
CA ALA A 52 -16.28 -3.68 2.85
C ALA A 52 -15.45 -4.34 3.96
N ILE A 53 -15.69 -5.63 4.22
CA ILE A 53 -14.92 -6.43 5.19
C ILE A 53 -13.44 -6.44 4.82
N ALA A 54 -13.14 -6.71 3.54
CA ALA A 54 -11.76 -6.74 3.05
C ALA A 54 -11.03 -5.41 3.25
N VAL A 55 -11.69 -4.27 2.98
CA VAL A 55 -11.11 -2.93 3.18
C VAL A 55 -10.82 -2.67 4.65
N VAL A 56 -11.79 -2.92 5.54
CA VAL A 56 -11.62 -2.70 6.99
C VAL A 56 -10.49 -3.57 7.53
N LEU A 57 -10.47 -4.85 7.18
CA LEU A 57 -9.42 -5.78 7.59
C LEU A 57 -8.04 -5.35 7.07
N SER A 58 -7.95 -4.94 5.81
CA SER A 58 -6.71 -4.43 5.22
C SER A 58 -6.18 -3.21 5.96
N LEU A 59 -7.05 -2.24 6.25
CA LEU A 59 -6.66 -1.05 6.99
C LEU A 59 -6.22 -1.38 8.42
N ALA A 60 -6.98 -2.22 9.13
CA ALA A 60 -6.64 -2.65 10.48
C ALA A 60 -5.25 -3.32 10.52
N LEU A 61 -4.98 -4.24 9.59
CA LEU A 61 -3.69 -4.93 9.51
C LEU A 61 -2.55 -3.99 9.08
N MET A 62 -2.79 -3.05 8.16
CA MET A 62 -1.79 -2.05 7.79
C MET A 62 -1.44 -1.12 8.96
N LEU A 63 -2.44 -0.72 9.77
CA LEU A 63 -2.22 0.07 10.99
C LEU A 63 -1.44 -0.72 12.03
N LEU A 64 -1.83 -1.97 12.29
CA LEU A 64 -1.17 -2.87 13.25
C LEU A 64 0.30 -3.11 12.87
N THR A 65 0.55 -3.38 11.59
CA THR A 65 1.91 -3.67 11.08
C THR A 65 2.71 -2.41 10.74
N ARG A 66 2.08 -1.24 10.81
CA ARG A 66 2.65 0.06 10.42
C ARG A 66 3.21 0.05 9.00
N THR A 67 2.37 -0.41 8.07
CA THR A 67 2.64 -0.52 6.63
C THR A 67 1.62 0.25 5.78
N VAL A 68 0.97 1.27 6.35
CA VAL A 68 -0.06 2.05 5.64
C VAL A 68 0.53 2.69 4.38
N HIS A 69 0.07 2.22 3.23
CA HIS A 69 0.30 2.80 1.92
C HIS A 69 -1.06 3.15 1.34
N PRO A 70 -1.51 4.42 1.40
CA PRO A 70 -2.87 4.80 1.01
C PRO A 70 -3.30 4.29 -0.38
N PRO A 71 -2.43 4.28 -1.43
CA PRO A 71 -2.78 3.70 -2.71
C PRO A 71 -3.14 2.21 -2.67
N ALA A 72 -2.55 1.43 -1.76
CA ALA A 72 -2.87 0.01 -1.56
C ALA A 72 -4.27 -0.21 -0.97
N GLY A 73 -4.93 0.83 -0.43
CA GLY A 73 -6.32 0.75 0.05
C GLY A 73 -7.32 0.35 -1.04
N ALA A 74 -6.98 0.55 -2.32
CA ALA A 74 -7.80 0.09 -3.45
C ALA A 74 -7.67 -1.43 -3.73
N ASN A 75 -6.58 -2.08 -3.30
CA ASN A 75 -6.33 -3.51 -3.58
C ASN A 75 -7.47 -4.44 -3.13
N PRO A 76 -7.96 -4.39 -1.87
CA PRO A 76 -9.00 -5.31 -1.43
C PRO A 76 -10.27 -5.23 -2.29
N LEU A 77 -10.70 -4.03 -2.65
CA LEU A 77 -11.84 -3.81 -3.55
C LEU A 77 -11.60 -4.43 -4.93
N ILE A 78 -10.41 -4.20 -5.50
CA ILE A 78 -10.05 -4.74 -6.82
C ILE A 78 -10.02 -6.27 -6.80
N MET A 79 -9.48 -6.89 -5.74
CA MET A 79 -9.42 -8.35 -5.63
C MET A 79 -10.80 -8.98 -5.47
N VAL A 80 -11.67 -8.37 -4.67
CA VAL A 80 -13.05 -8.86 -4.51
C VAL A 80 -13.83 -8.72 -5.82
N ALA A 81 -13.77 -7.54 -6.44
CA ALA A 81 -14.47 -7.29 -7.71
C ALA A 81 -13.98 -8.20 -8.85
N ALA A 82 -12.70 -8.59 -8.83
CA ALA A 82 -12.11 -9.47 -9.84
C ALA A 82 -12.31 -10.97 -9.56
N GLY A 83 -12.89 -11.37 -8.42
CA GLY A 83 -12.95 -12.79 -8.04
C GLY A 83 -11.55 -13.41 -7.90
N ALA A 84 -10.58 -12.64 -7.39
CA ALA A 84 -9.18 -12.99 -7.48
C ALA A 84 -8.81 -14.25 -6.69
N THR A 85 -7.81 -14.98 -7.20
CA THR A 85 -7.17 -16.11 -6.52
C THR A 85 -5.78 -15.72 -6.03
N TRP A 86 -5.15 -16.59 -5.24
CA TRP A 86 -3.83 -16.33 -4.65
C TRP A 86 -2.71 -16.09 -5.67
N THR A 87 -2.88 -16.52 -6.94
CA THR A 87 -1.93 -16.20 -8.02
C THR A 87 -1.85 -14.70 -8.30
N ALA A 88 -2.91 -13.94 -8.00
CA ALA A 88 -2.95 -12.49 -8.14
C ALA A 88 -1.90 -11.76 -7.29
N LEU A 89 -1.45 -12.38 -6.18
CA LEU A 89 -0.34 -11.84 -5.37
C LEU A 89 0.96 -11.79 -6.16
N TRP A 90 1.27 -12.82 -6.94
CA TRP A 90 2.47 -12.84 -7.78
C TRP A 90 2.31 -11.93 -8.98
N ASN A 91 1.20 -12.10 -9.71
CA ASN A 91 0.86 -11.32 -10.89
C ASN A 91 -0.64 -11.00 -10.85
N PRO A 92 -1.05 -9.73 -10.71
CA PRO A 92 -0.26 -8.51 -10.97
C PRO A 92 0.43 -7.83 -9.77
N VAL A 93 0.20 -8.24 -8.52
CA VAL A 93 0.56 -7.39 -7.36
C VAL A 93 2.07 -7.23 -7.20
N LEU A 94 2.81 -8.30 -6.90
CA LEU A 94 4.25 -8.23 -6.66
C LEU A 94 5.00 -7.78 -7.91
N LEU A 95 4.65 -8.30 -9.07
CA LEU A 95 5.26 -7.89 -10.34
C LEU A 95 5.12 -6.37 -10.56
N GLY A 96 3.92 -5.82 -10.37
CA GLY A 96 3.68 -4.38 -10.52
C GLY A 96 4.43 -3.54 -9.49
N VAL A 97 4.42 -3.95 -8.22
CA VAL A 97 5.09 -3.22 -7.14
C VAL A 97 6.61 -3.22 -7.31
N PHE A 98 7.22 -4.38 -7.60
CA PHE A 98 8.67 -4.48 -7.83
C PHE A 98 9.10 -3.71 -9.08
N SER A 99 8.30 -3.76 -10.15
CA SER A 99 8.57 -2.98 -11.37
C SER A 99 8.59 -1.49 -11.05
N LEU A 100 7.55 -0.98 -10.37
CA LEU A 100 7.45 0.43 -10.03
C LEU A 100 8.55 0.88 -9.06
N MET A 101 8.87 0.04 -8.06
CA MET A 101 9.96 0.29 -7.12
C MET A 101 11.33 0.32 -7.83
N GLY A 102 11.55 -0.57 -8.80
CA GLY A 102 12.76 -0.60 -9.63
C GLY A 102 12.92 0.66 -10.46
N VAL A 103 11.84 1.14 -11.10
CA VAL A 103 11.86 2.41 -11.85
C VAL A 103 12.18 3.58 -10.90
N ALA A 104 11.54 3.66 -9.74
CA ALA A 104 11.80 4.72 -8.76
C ALA A 104 13.26 4.71 -8.28
N PHE A 105 13.82 3.53 -8.02
CA PHE A 105 15.22 3.36 -7.64
C PHE A 105 16.16 3.88 -8.72
N VAL A 106 16.01 3.42 -9.98
CA VAL A 106 16.86 3.81 -11.10
C VAL A 106 16.73 5.32 -11.36
N TRP A 107 15.50 5.83 -11.46
CA TRP A 107 15.23 7.23 -11.75
C TRP A 107 15.87 8.17 -10.73
N SER A 108 15.80 7.82 -9.44
CA SER A 108 16.39 8.64 -8.37
C SER A 108 17.92 8.77 -8.46
N ARG A 109 18.59 7.90 -9.24
CA ARG A 109 20.06 7.87 -9.39
C ARG A 109 20.55 8.48 -10.69
N LEU A 110 19.67 8.66 -11.67
CA LEU A 110 20.01 9.25 -12.96
C LEU A 110 20.07 10.78 -12.91
N TYR A 111 19.36 11.41 -11.97
CA TYR A 111 19.24 12.86 -11.88
C TYR A 111 20.00 13.43 -10.67
N PRO A 112 21.09 14.18 -10.89
CA PRO A 112 21.81 14.86 -9.82
C PRO A 112 20.89 15.81 -9.05
N GLY A 113 20.97 15.78 -7.71
CA GLY A 113 20.21 16.67 -6.84
C GLY A 113 18.83 16.15 -6.40
N LEU A 114 18.36 15.01 -6.93
CA LEU A 114 17.17 14.34 -6.39
C LEU A 114 17.52 13.53 -5.14
N VAL A 115 16.51 13.33 -4.30
CA VAL A 115 16.60 12.42 -3.16
C VAL A 115 16.65 10.98 -3.68
N HIS A 116 17.66 10.22 -3.25
CA HIS A 116 17.77 8.81 -3.61
C HIS A 116 16.66 7.98 -2.95
N TYR A 117 15.91 7.26 -3.77
CA TYR A 117 14.93 6.29 -3.32
C TYR A 117 15.56 4.89 -3.25
N PRO A 118 15.31 4.11 -2.19
CA PRO A 118 14.55 4.46 -0.98
C PRO A 118 15.36 5.33 -0.02
N VAL A 119 14.66 6.21 0.71
CA VAL A 119 15.26 7.05 1.77
C VAL A 119 15.51 6.22 3.03
N SER A 120 14.57 5.34 3.36
CA SER A 120 14.70 4.39 4.46
C SER A 120 13.86 3.15 4.18
N LEU A 121 14.48 1.98 4.28
CA LEU A 121 13.82 0.70 4.01
C LEU A 121 12.74 0.36 5.03
N ARG A 122 12.88 0.84 6.26
CA ARG A 122 12.13 0.32 7.43
C ARG A 122 11.28 1.38 8.12
N THR A 123 11.18 2.60 7.58
CA THR A 123 10.36 3.65 8.19
C THR A 123 8.91 3.16 8.33
N PRO A 124 8.34 3.16 9.56
CA PRO A 124 6.97 2.77 9.78
C PRO A 124 6.01 3.81 9.19
N SER A 125 4.90 3.33 8.63
CA SER A 125 3.83 4.18 8.13
C SER A 125 2.49 3.77 8.78
N PRO A 126 1.83 4.63 9.56
CA PRO A 126 2.25 6.00 9.90
C PRO A 126 3.42 6.06 10.90
N PRO A 127 4.18 7.18 10.97
CA PRO A 127 5.30 7.39 11.91
C PRO A 127 4.94 7.39 13.39
N SER A 128 3.68 7.66 13.73
CA SER A 128 3.13 7.56 15.09
C SER A 128 1.67 7.11 15.03
N LEU A 129 1.12 6.60 16.15
CA LEU A 129 -0.29 6.18 16.21
C LEU A 129 -1.26 7.35 15.95
N ASN A 130 -0.91 8.54 16.44
CA ASN A 130 -1.74 9.74 16.37
C ASN A 130 -1.47 10.59 15.11
N TRP A 131 -0.75 10.05 14.13
CA TRP A 131 -0.31 10.81 12.95
C TRP A 131 -1.47 11.38 12.12
N GLY A 132 -2.65 10.73 12.17
CA GLY A 132 -3.86 11.19 11.48
C GLY A 132 -4.56 12.40 12.11
N GLY A 133 -4.00 13.03 13.15
CA GLY A 133 -4.55 14.26 13.74
C GLY A 133 -5.75 14.06 14.67
N TRP A 134 -6.13 12.82 14.98
CA TRP A 134 -7.26 12.51 15.86
C TRP A 134 -6.99 12.76 17.36
N SER A 135 -5.77 13.15 17.73
CA SER A 135 -5.44 13.58 19.09
C SER A 135 -5.53 15.11 19.22
N SER A 136 -6.34 15.60 20.16
CA SER A 136 -6.42 17.03 20.51
C SER A 136 -5.06 17.57 21.00
N PRO A 137 -4.67 18.82 20.65
CA PRO A 137 -3.48 19.50 21.19
C PRO A 137 -3.46 19.65 22.72
N GLU A 138 -4.59 19.43 23.40
CA GLU A 138 -4.83 19.92 24.77
C GLU A 138 -4.36 18.98 25.91
N LYS A 139 -3.44 18.02 25.64
CA LYS A 139 -2.87 17.16 26.69
C LYS A 139 -1.35 16.98 26.53
N ARG A 140 -0.59 18.05 26.79
CA ARG A 140 0.84 17.99 27.09
C ARG A 140 1.17 18.85 28.29
#